data_AF-A0A9Q1IIH4-F1
#
_entry.id   AF-A0A9Q1IIH4-F1
#
_cell.length_a   1.000
_cell.length_b   1.000
_cell.length_c   1.000
_cell.angle_alpha   90.00
_cell.angle_beta   90.00
_cell.angle_gamma   90.00
#
_symmetry.space_group_name_H-M   'P 1'
#
loop_
_entity.id
_entity.type
_entity.pdbx_description
1 polymer ?
#
loop_
_entity_poly.entity_id
_entity_poly.type
_entity_poly.pdbx_seq_one_letter_code
_entity_poly.pdbx_strand_id
1 'polypeptide(L)'
;MVKHQPLQVYEKQLCLSCLTGIYGCRWKRYQRSHDSTTKWECLWTLVLVVTFSLLLVWSYFWWEAHNDYNQFNWILYNRSGVWSDGTVSIIATTAAGFTYITFLMILALGHVAMGQQLNLHWLHKIGVTAALLTTIIGFISISQMWGTEWDIIPISLQATGPFLHIGAVAAITAMAWLVAAQIARAERTSFQVLLLLVYLSALLALYLVPLNITSPCLMDRSNLKPPPTIIGHRGAPMLAPENTLMSFHKALQQRVVGLEADVTVSLDGVPFLMRDRTLRRTTDVSALFPERQFEDASLFNWTDLRALNAGRWFLKDDPYWTVQAMSSRDAIRAGNQTVCSLEEVLRLAAQFNLSVLFSLRRPPPGPPPLRQLGQRHPGDRAAVRDTPGAGDVDPRLAQGCGSGCGPGTPADLGGEASRKRAPGERNRTAPSALQPGQHSGNT
;
A
#
# COMPACT_ATOMS: atom_id res chain seq x y z
N MET A 1 75.58 -17.17 27.93
CA MET A 1 74.45 -16.25 28.20
C MET A 1 73.24 -16.73 27.42
N VAL A 2 72.30 -17.37 28.10
CA VAL A 2 70.99 -17.69 27.52
C VAL A 2 70.22 -16.37 27.46
N LYS A 3 69.92 -15.87 26.25
CA LYS A 3 69.02 -14.71 26.08
C LYS A 3 67.62 -15.17 26.48
N HIS A 4 67.16 -14.77 27.67
CA HIS A 4 65.74 -14.85 27.99
C HIS A 4 64.97 -14.00 26.97
N GLN A 5 64.14 -14.64 26.17
CA GLN A 5 63.10 -13.94 25.42
C GLN A 5 62.25 -13.16 26.45
N PRO A 6 61.96 -11.87 26.22
CA PRO A 6 61.07 -11.14 27.09
C PRO A 6 59.71 -11.85 27.12
N LEU A 7 59.18 -12.09 28.32
CA LEU A 7 57.84 -12.60 28.54
C LEU A 7 56.86 -11.72 27.74
N GLN A 8 56.28 -12.28 26.68
CA GLN A 8 55.24 -11.62 25.90
C GLN A 8 54.03 -11.40 26.81
N VAL A 9 53.79 -10.15 27.19
CA VAL A 9 52.57 -9.76 27.90
C VAL A 9 51.43 -9.76 26.90
N TYR A 10 50.64 -10.84 26.91
CA TYR A 10 49.47 -10.98 26.04
C TYR A 10 48.30 -10.18 26.60
N GLU A 11 48.05 -9.01 26.02
CA GLU A 11 46.82 -8.26 26.28
C GLU A 11 45.63 -9.05 25.69
N LYS A 12 44.61 -9.36 26.51
CA LYS A 12 43.45 -10.13 26.06
C LYS A 12 42.56 -9.26 25.17
N GLN A 13 42.75 -9.33 23.85
CA GLN A 13 41.84 -8.70 22.88
C GLN A 13 40.57 -9.55 22.68
N LEU A 14 39.69 -9.52 23.68
CA LEU A 14 38.42 -10.27 23.70
C LEU A 14 37.55 -9.99 22.47
N CYS A 15 37.39 -8.71 22.10
CA CYS A 15 36.61 -8.30 20.92
C CYS A 15 37.16 -8.90 19.62
N LEU A 16 38.48 -8.87 19.42
CA LEU A 16 39.13 -9.45 18.25
C LEU A 16 38.90 -10.97 18.19
N SER A 17 39.04 -11.66 19.34
CA SER A 17 38.81 -13.10 19.44
C SER A 17 37.37 -13.49 19.12
N CYS A 18 36.38 -12.68 19.52
CA CYS A 18 34.98 -12.90 19.16
C CYS A 18 34.76 -12.68 17.66
N LEU A 19 35.33 -11.61 17.08
CA LEU A 19 35.19 -11.29 15.67
C LEU A 19 35.80 -12.37 14.76
N THR A 20 37.01 -12.85 15.06
CA THR A 20 37.67 -13.93 14.31
C THR A 20 37.06 -15.30 14.59
N GLY A 21 36.56 -15.49 15.82
CA GLY A 21 35.86 -16.70 16.25
C GLY A 21 34.56 -16.90 15.49
N ILE A 22 33.71 -15.88 15.43
CA ILE A 22 32.39 -16.00 14.80
C ILE A 22 32.52 -16.08 13.27
N TYR A 23 33.35 -15.24 12.64
CA TYR A 23 33.47 -15.21 11.17
C TYR A 23 34.26 -16.40 10.57
N GLY A 24 35.31 -16.84 11.28
CA GLY A 24 36.29 -17.80 10.77
C GLY A 24 36.47 -19.07 11.61
N CYS A 25 35.72 -19.25 12.71
CA CYS A 25 35.92 -20.29 13.73
C CYS A 25 37.32 -20.29 14.38
N ARG A 26 37.97 -19.12 14.44
CA ARG A 26 39.31 -18.95 15.03
C ARG A 26 39.23 -18.31 16.41
N TRP A 27 39.07 -19.15 17.43
CA TRP A 27 38.91 -18.74 18.84
C TRP A 27 40.21 -18.69 19.66
N LYS A 28 41.34 -19.14 19.09
CA LYS A 28 42.62 -19.17 19.81
C LYS A 28 43.20 -17.75 19.95
N ARG A 29 43.86 -17.48 21.09
CA ARG A 29 44.63 -16.25 21.41
C ARG A 29 45.50 -15.84 20.22
N TYR A 30 45.07 -14.83 19.45
CA TYR A 30 45.83 -14.33 18.32
C TYR A 30 46.50 -13.00 18.66
N GLN A 31 47.80 -12.97 18.40
CA GLN A 31 48.55 -11.80 17.94
C GLN A 31 47.97 -11.40 16.58
N ARG A 32 47.88 -10.12 16.24
CA ARG A 32 47.34 -9.64 14.95
C ARG A 32 47.89 -10.49 13.78
N SER A 33 47.04 -11.16 13.00
CA SER A 33 47.49 -11.87 11.79
C SER A 33 48.05 -10.86 10.81
N HIS A 34 49.32 -11.00 10.41
CA HIS A 34 49.95 -10.20 9.37
C HIS A 34 49.81 -10.81 7.97
N ASP A 35 49.12 -11.97 7.86
CA ASP A 35 48.96 -12.67 6.59
C ASP A 35 47.95 -11.96 5.69
N SER A 36 48.33 -11.75 4.43
CA SER A 36 47.46 -11.18 3.41
C SER A 36 46.25 -12.08 3.11
N THR A 37 45.09 -11.49 2.83
CA THR A 37 43.91 -12.21 2.32
C THR A 37 44.26 -12.92 1.01
N THR A 38 43.97 -14.22 0.92
CA THR A 38 44.26 -15.00 -0.29
C THR A 38 43.28 -14.61 -1.41
N LYS A 39 43.66 -14.83 -2.68
CA LYS A 39 42.77 -14.62 -3.83
C LYS A 39 41.44 -15.38 -3.70
N TRP A 40 41.49 -16.57 -3.10
CA TRP A 40 40.31 -17.40 -2.84
C TRP A 40 39.37 -16.76 -1.79
N GLU A 41 39.92 -16.23 -0.71
CA GLU A 41 39.12 -15.51 0.29
C GLU A 41 38.57 -14.18 -0.25
N CYS A 42 39.31 -13.50 -1.14
CA CYS A 42 38.79 -12.34 -1.87
C CYS A 42 37.57 -12.71 -2.75
N LEU A 43 37.62 -13.85 -3.45
CA LEU A 43 36.48 -14.35 -4.22
C LEU A 43 35.26 -14.59 -3.33
N TRP A 44 35.44 -15.22 -2.17
CA TRP A 44 34.33 -15.44 -1.23
C TRP A 44 33.79 -14.15 -0.63
N THR A 45 34.63 -13.15 -0.42
CA THR A 45 34.19 -11.82 -0.01
C THR A 45 33.34 -11.17 -1.10
N LEU A 46 33.73 -11.29 -2.38
CA LEU A 46 32.94 -10.82 -3.51
C LEU A 46 31.57 -11.53 -3.58
N VAL A 47 31.55 -12.85 -3.43
CA VAL A 47 30.30 -13.63 -3.39
C VAL A 47 29.41 -13.15 -2.25
N LEU A 48 29.95 -12.94 -1.04
CA LEU A 48 29.18 -12.41 0.09
C LEU A 48 28.56 -11.04 -0.21
N VAL A 49 29.32 -10.11 -0.82
CA VAL A 49 28.84 -8.78 -1.21
C VAL A 49 27.73 -8.86 -2.27
N VAL A 50 27.90 -9.73 -3.28
CA VAL A 50 26.89 -9.96 -4.33
C VAL A 50 25.61 -10.54 -3.70
N THR A 51 25.74 -11.55 -2.84
CA THR A 51 24.60 -12.15 -2.13
C THR A 51 23.87 -11.13 -1.26
N PHE A 52 24.61 -10.30 -0.51
CA PHE A 52 24.01 -9.22 0.29
C PHE A 52 23.24 -8.23 -0.59
N SER A 53 23.84 -7.80 -1.70
CA SER A 53 23.22 -6.83 -2.62
C SER A 53 21.94 -7.39 -3.25
N LEU A 54 21.97 -8.65 -3.69
CA LEU A 54 20.80 -9.31 -4.26
C LEU A 54 19.69 -9.50 -3.22
N LEU A 55 20.02 -9.94 -2.00
CA LEU A 55 19.06 -10.07 -0.91
C LEU A 55 18.50 -8.74 -0.43
N LEU A 56 19.27 -7.65 -0.52
CA LEU A 56 18.78 -6.31 -0.20
C LEU A 56 17.69 -5.90 -1.18
N VAL A 57 17.92 -6.07 -2.49
CA VAL A 57 16.90 -5.80 -3.52
C VAL A 57 15.70 -6.73 -3.37
N TRP A 58 15.93 -8.01 -3.11
CA TRP A 58 14.88 -8.99 -2.88
C TRP A 58 14.01 -8.65 -1.66
N SER A 59 14.63 -8.29 -0.54
CA SER A 59 13.92 -7.91 0.69
C SER A 59 13.15 -6.60 0.49
N TYR A 60 13.73 -5.65 -0.24
CA TYR A 60 13.04 -4.41 -0.61
C TYR A 60 11.80 -4.69 -1.47
N PHE A 61 11.90 -5.59 -2.46
CA PHE A 61 10.75 -5.99 -3.25
C PHE A 61 9.61 -6.53 -2.41
N TRP A 62 9.88 -7.46 -1.50
CA TRP A 62 8.84 -8.00 -0.63
C TRP A 62 8.27 -6.94 0.29
N TRP A 63 9.10 -6.04 0.83
CA TRP A 63 8.61 -4.93 1.64
C TRP A 63 7.60 -4.05 0.90
N GLU A 64 7.90 -3.68 -0.35
CA GLU A 64 7.03 -2.84 -1.17
C GLU A 64 5.76 -3.58 -1.64
N ALA A 65 5.88 -4.86 -1.99
CA ALA A 65 4.76 -5.69 -2.43
C ALA A 65 3.78 -6.07 -1.30
N HIS A 66 3.96 -5.56 -0.08
CA HIS A 66 3.16 -5.93 1.09
C HIS A 66 1.66 -5.81 0.89
N ASN A 67 1.22 -4.75 0.21
CA ASN A 67 -0.21 -4.50 -0.04
C ASN A 67 -0.83 -5.55 -0.98
N ASP A 68 -0.02 -6.22 -1.79
CA ASP A 68 -0.47 -7.14 -2.85
C ASP A 68 -0.22 -8.62 -2.51
N TYR A 69 0.21 -8.93 -1.29
CA TYR A 69 0.44 -10.31 -0.83
C TYR A 69 -0.77 -11.24 -1.04
N ASN A 70 -1.98 -10.73 -0.85
CA ASN A 70 -3.21 -11.50 -1.07
C ASN A 70 -3.38 -11.89 -2.53
N GLN A 71 -2.98 -11.03 -3.46
CA GLN A 71 -3.02 -11.32 -4.89
C GLN A 71 -2.04 -12.44 -5.23
N PHE A 72 -0.82 -12.40 -4.68
CA PHE A 72 0.15 -13.49 -4.86
C PHE A 72 -0.35 -14.82 -4.30
N ASN A 73 -0.91 -14.84 -3.08
CA ASN A 73 -1.50 -16.04 -2.50
C ASN A 73 -2.67 -16.58 -3.36
N TRP A 74 -3.46 -15.70 -3.97
CA TRP A 74 -4.49 -16.08 -4.93
C TRP A 74 -3.92 -16.73 -6.20
N ILE A 75 -2.79 -16.21 -6.73
CA ILE A 75 -2.09 -16.82 -7.87
C ILE A 75 -1.62 -18.24 -7.51
N LEU A 76 -1.05 -18.42 -6.31
CA LEU A 76 -0.65 -19.75 -5.83
C LEU A 76 -1.85 -20.68 -5.71
N TYR A 77 -2.95 -20.21 -5.11
CA TYR A 77 -4.20 -20.97 -4.98
C TYR A 77 -4.73 -21.42 -6.34
N ASN A 78 -4.76 -20.53 -7.33
CA ASN A 78 -5.28 -20.85 -8.66
C ASN A 78 -4.44 -21.91 -9.39
N ARG A 79 -3.15 -22.05 -9.04
CA ARG A 79 -2.26 -23.08 -9.60
C ARG A 79 -2.30 -24.41 -8.82
N SER A 80 -2.40 -24.34 -7.49
CA SER A 80 -2.32 -25.52 -6.61
C SER A 80 -3.68 -26.13 -6.28
N GLY A 81 -4.76 -25.35 -6.35
CA GLY A 81 -6.09 -25.70 -5.86
C GLY A 81 -6.23 -25.68 -4.33
N VAL A 82 -5.16 -25.35 -3.59
CA VAL A 82 -5.12 -25.38 -2.12
C VAL A 82 -4.72 -24.01 -1.60
N TRP A 83 -5.54 -23.42 -0.73
CA TRP A 83 -5.23 -22.13 -0.15
C TRP A 83 -4.07 -22.29 0.82
N SER A 84 -2.99 -21.54 0.59
CA SER A 84 -1.85 -21.46 1.50
C SER A 84 -1.26 -20.06 1.48
N ASP A 85 -0.82 -19.60 2.65
CA ASP A 85 -0.19 -18.28 2.80
C ASP A 85 1.29 -18.35 2.40
N GLY A 86 1.55 -18.60 1.12
CA GLY A 86 2.90 -18.78 0.58
C GLY A 86 3.81 -17.57 0.77
N THR A 87 3.25 -16.35 0.80
CA THR A 87 3.99 -15.12 1.12
C THR A 87 4.68 -15.20 2.48
N VAL A 88 4.04 -15.76 3.51
CA VAL A 88 4.61 -15.85 4.86
C VAL A 88 5.90 -16.66 4.88
N SER A 89 5.94 -17.79 4.17
CA SER A 89 7.15 -18.62 4.07
C SER A 89 8.27 -17.91 3.31
N ILE A 90 7.95 -17.19 2.24
CA ILE A 90 8.94 -16.44 1.46
C ILE A 90 9.53 -15.29 2.29
N ILE A 91 8.69 -14.55 3.02
CA ILE A 91 9.14 -13.44 3.88
C ILE A 91 9.99 -13.98 5.02
N ALA A 92 9.58 -15.06 5.68
CA ALA A 92 10.33 -15.65 6.79
C ALA A 92 11.73 -16.11 6.33
N THR A 93 11.81 -16.80 5.19
CA THR A 93 13.09 -17.27 4.62
C THR A 93 13.96 -16.10 4.15
N THR A 94 13.35 -15.08 3.54
CA THR A 94 14.03 -13.85 3.12
C THR A 94 14.60 -13.08 4.31
N ALA A 95 13.81 -12.88 5.36
CA ALA A 95 14.25 -12.19 6.58
C ALA A 95 15.38 -12.94 7.29
N ALA A 96 15.28 -14.27 7.40
CA ALA A 96 16.34 -15.11 7.96
C ALA A 96 17.64 -15.01 7.14
N GLY A 97 17.53 -15.14 5.82
CA GLY A 97 18.66 -15.03 4.89
C GLY A 97 19.32 -13.66 4.95
N PHE A 98 18.52 -12.58 4.84
CA PHE A 98 18.99 -11.20 4.89
C PHE A 98 19.67 -10.89 6.22
N THR A 99 19.08 -11.27 7.35
CA THR A 99 19.67 -11.05 8.69
C THR A 99 21.02 -11.75 8.82
N TYR A 100 21.09 -13.02 8.41
CA TYR A 100 22.31 -13.80 8.47
C TYR A 100 23.43 -13.24 7.59
N ILE A 101 23.12 -12.87 6.34
CA ILE A 101 24.10 -12.30 5.41
C ILE A 101 24.54 -10.89 5.85
N THR A 102 23.62 -10.08 6.36
CA THR A 102 23.94 -8.75 6.93
C THR A 102 24.88 -8.89 8.13
N PHE A 103 24.64 -9.86 9.01
CA PHE A 103 25.52 -10.15 10.14
C PHE A 103 26.93 -10.52 9.68
N LEU A 104 27.07 -11.39 8.68
CA LEU A 104 28.38 -11.73 8.09
C LEU A 104 29.05 -10.53 7.42
N MET A 105 28.30 -9.65 6.76
CA MET A 105 28.82 -8.41 6.19
C MET A 105 29.36 -7.46 7.27
N ILE A 106 28.66 -7.30 8.39
CA ILE A 106 29.13 -6.49 9.53
C ILE A 106 30.42 -7.07 10.11
N LEU A 107 30.49 -8.40 10.28
CA LEU A 107 31.72 -9.05 10.74
C LEU A 107 32.88 -8.85 9.75
N ALA A 108 32.63 -8.99 8.44
CA ALA A 108 33.63 -8.75 7.40
C ALA A 108 34.15 -7.30 7.45
N LEU A 109 33.27 -6.31 7.61
CA LEU A 109 33.67 -4.91 7.80
C LEU A 109 34.50 -4.71 9.07
N GLY A 110 34.16 -5.40 10.17
CA GLY A 110 34.96 -5.40 11.39
C GLY A 110 36.36 -5.99 11.20
N HIS A 111 36.50 -7.05 10.38
CA HIS A 111 37.81 -7.61 10.02
C HIS A 111 38.63 -6.59 9.24
N VAL A 112 38.03 -5.93 8.26
CA VAL A 112 38.67 -4.85 7.50
C VAL A 112 39.09 -3.72 8.43
N ALA A 113 38.22 -3.27 9.34
CA ALA A 113 38.51 -2.19 10.29
C ALA A 113 39.76 -2.50 11.15
N MET A 114 39.84 -3.73 11.65
CA MET A 114 40.95 -4.21 12.48
C MET A 114 42.19 -4.64 11.66
N GLY A 115 42.12 -4.58 10.33
CA GLY A 115 43.19 -5.06 9.45
C GLY A 115 43.47 -6.55 9.63
N GLN A 116 42.42 -7.35 9.82
CA GLN A 116 42.48 -8.80 9.87
C GLN A 116 42.18 -9.42 8.51
N GLN A 117 42.68 -10.64 8.33
CA GLN A 117 42.40 -11.44 7.15
C GLN A 117 40.92 -11.83 7.10
N LEU A 118 40.28 -11.62 5.95
CA LEU A 118 38.90 -12.03 5.69
C LEU A 118 38.83 -13.54 5.46
N ASN A 119 38.94 -14.35 6.50
CA ASN A 119 38.82 -15.80 6.38
C ASN A 119 37.41 -16.27 6.73
N LEU A 120 36.59 -16.51 5.70
CA LEU A 120 35.22 -16.97 5.90
C LEU A 120 35.21 -18.48 6.15
N HIS A 121 34.66 -18.91 7.29
CA HIS A 121 34.60 -20.34 7.62
C HIS A 121 33.75 -21.12 6.59
N TRP A 122 34.09 -22.40 6.36
CA TRP A 122 33.42 -23.23 5.35
C TRP A 122 31.91 -23.40 5.61
N LEU A 123 31.48 -23.43 6.87
CA LEU A 123 30.06 -23.45 7.22
C LEU A 123 29.33 -22.19 6.72
N HIS A 124 29.96 -21.02 6.87
CA HIS A 124 29.39 -19.78 6.36
C HIS A 124 29.40 -19.73 4.83
N LYS A 125 30.42 -20.27 4.18
CA LYS A 125 30.47 -20.43 2.71
C LYS A 125 29.27 -21.23 2.19
N ILE A 126 28.89 -22.31 2.88
CA ILE A 126 27.66 -23.07 2.56
C ILE A 126 26.42 -22.19 2.73
N GLY A 127 26.28 -21.50 3.87
CA GLY A 127 25.13 -20.63 4.12
C GLY A 127 25.00 -19.50 3.10
N VAL A 128 26.11 -18.86 2.71
CA VAL A 128 26.15 -17.80 1.69
C VAL A 128 25.75 -18.36 0.32
N THR A 129 26.22 -19.55 -0.03
CA THR A 129 25.88 -20.20 -1.31
C THR A 129 24.40 -20.58 -1.34
N ALA A 130 23.87 -21.16 -0.25
CA ALA A 130 22.47 -21.51 -0.13
C ALA A 130 21.58 -20.26 -0.26
N ALA A 131 21.90 -19.19 0.47
CA ALA A 131 21.18 -17.93 0.39
C ALA A 131 21.22 -17.31 -1.01
N LEU A 132 22.36 -17.37 -1.70
CA LEU A 132 22.48 -16.88 -3.08
C LEU A 132 21.59 -17.68 -4.04
N LEU A 133 21.67 -19.01 -3.99
CA LEU A 133 20.89 -19.88 -4.87
C LEU A 133 19.39 -19.74 -4.64
N THR A 134 18.94 -19.74 -3.37
CA THR A 134 17.52 -19.55 -3.06
C THR A 134 17.01 -18.20 -3.52
N THR A 135 17.81 -17.14 -3.38
CA THR A 135 17.43 -15.78 -3.84
C THR A 135 17.36 -15.71 -5.36
N ILE A 136 18.32 -16.31 -6.09
CA ILE A 136 18.29 -16.37 -7.57
C ILE A 136 17.05 -17.13 -8.05
N ILE A 137 16.77 -18.30 -7.46
CA ILE A 137 15.59 -19.11 -7.78
C ILE A 137 14.32 -18.31 -7.48
N GLY A 138 14.27 -17.60 -6.35
CA GLY A 138 13.16 -16.72 -5.99
C GLY A 138 12.93 -15.62 -7.02
N PHE A 139 13.97 -14.89 -7.41
CA PHE A 139 13.91 -13.85 -8.45
C PHE A 139 13.34 -14.37 -9.76
N ILE A 140 13.86 -15.50 -10.25
CA ILE A 140 13.40 -16.12 -11.50
C ILE A 140 11.93 -16.52 -11.37
N SER A 141 11.56 -17.17 -10.27
CA SER A 141 10.20 -17.66 -10.04
C SER A 141 9.19 -16.53 -9.98
N ILE A 142 9.48 -15.46 -9.23
CA ILE A 142 8.59 -14.29 -9.14
C ILE A 142 8.52 -13.55 -10.48
N SER A 143 9.63 -13.38 -11.19
CA SER A 143 9.61 -12.73 -12.51
C SER A 143 8.75 -13.48 -13.53
N GLN A 144 8.65 -14.81 -13.43
CA GLN A 144 7.81 -15.61 -14.31
C GLN A 144 6.34 -15.67 -13.88
N MET A 145 6.06 -15.65 -12.57
CA MET A 145 4.70 -15.79 -12.05
C MET A 145 3.97 -14.47 -11.84
N TRP A 146 4.71 -13.42 -11.49
CA TRP A 146 4.20 -12.16 -10.97
C TRP A 146 5.09 -10.98 -11.42
N GLY A 147 5.56 -11.03 -12.67
CA GLY A 147 6.57 -10.11 -13.19
C GLY A 147 6.12 -8.64 -13.28
N THR A 148 4.81 -8.39 -13.36
CA THR A 148 4.26 -7.01 -13.37
C THR A 148 4.55 -6.26 -12.07
N GLU A 149 4.69 -6.95 -10.95
CA GLU A 149 4.96 -6.28 -9.67
C GLU A 149 6.36 -5.69 -9.58
N TRP A 150 7.28 -6.07 -10.46
CA TRP A 150 8.58 -5.38 -10.52
C TRP A 150 8.44 -3.89 -10.81
N ASP A 151 7.33 -3.46 -11.42
CA ASP A 151 7.01 -2.05 -11.68
C ASP A 151 6.79 -1.24 -10.39
N ILE A 152 6.55 -1.88 -9.24
CA ILE A 152 6.42 -1.18 -7.95
C ILE A 152 7.76 -0.61 -7.48
N ILE A 153 8.88 -1.25 -7.82
CA ILE A 153 10.22 -0.86 -7.37
C ILE A 153 10.60 0.54 -7.85
N PRO A 154 10.56 0.87 -9.16
CA PRO A 154 10.92 2.21 -9.61
C PRO A 154 9.99 3.27 -9.03
N ILE A 155 8.69 3.00 -8.90
CA ILE A 155 7.71 3.93 -8.30
C ILE A 155 8.06 4.18 -6.84
N SER A 156 8.37 3.12 -6.10
CA SER A 156 8.77 3.21 -4.70
C SER A 156 10.08 3.99 -4.54
N LEU A 157 11.10 3.71 -5.36
CA LEU A 157 12.38 4.43 -5.32
C LEU A 157 12.22 5.94 -5.65
N GLN A 158 11.25 6.31 -6.49
CA GLN A 158 10.93 7.72 -6.74
C GLN A 158 10.29 8.39 -5.52
N ALA A 159 9.46 7.66 -4.77
CA ALA A 159 8.81 8.17 -3.57
C ALA A 159 9.77 8.21 -2.35
N THR A 160 10.60 7.18 -2.17
CA THR A 160 11.51 7.01 -1.03
C THR A 160 12.91 7.56 -1.28
N GLY A 161 13.22 7.93 -2.53
CA GLY A 161 14.53 8.38 -3.00
C GLY A 161 15.22 9.41 -2.10
N PRO A 162 14.54 10.51 -1.67
CA PRO A 162 15.16 11.50 -0.78
C PRO A 162 15.64 10.91 0.55
N PHE A 163 14.85 10.00 1.14
CA PHE A 163 15.18 9.37 2.42
C PHE A 163 16.31 8.36 2.28
N LEU A 164 16.26 7.53 1.21
CA LEU A 164 17.33 6.59 0.88
C LEU A 164 18.64 7.32 0.59
N HIS A 165 18.59 8.47 -0.08
CA HIS A 165 19.75 9.32 -0.35
C HIS A 165 20.39 9.83 0.95
N ILE A 166 19.60 10.40 1.87
CA ILE A 166 20.10 10.86 3.17
C ILE A 166 20.76 9.71 3.94
N GLY A 167 20.12 8.53 3.96
CA GLY A 167 20.67 7.33 4.59
C GLY A 167 21.99 6.88 3.96
N ALA A 168 22.08 6.88 2.63
CA ALA A 168 23.31 6.56 1.91
C ALA A 168 24.43 7.58 2.19
N VAL A 169 24.12 8.87 2.27
CA VAL A 169 25.10 9.93 2.61
C VAL A 169 25.62 9.74 4.03
N ALA A 170 24.73 9.43 4.98
CA ALA A 170 25.13 9.11 6.35
C ALA A 170 26.04 7.87 6.40
N ALA A 171 25.70 6.82 5.65
CA ALA A 171 26.49 5.59 5.59
C ALA A 171 27.89 5.79 4.99
N ILE A 172 28.01 6.46 3.83
CA ILE A 172 29.32 6.71 3.20
C ILE A 172 30.20 7.64 4.03
N THR A 173 29.58 8.56 4.78
CA THR A 173 30.28 9.43 5.74
C THR A 173 30.77 8.61 6.93
N ALA A 174 29.94 7.73 7.48
CA ALA A 174 30.33 6.81 8.55
C ALA A 174 31.42 5.82 8.11
N MET A 175 31.54 5.51 6.81
CA MET A 175 32.61 4.67 6.28
C MET A 175 33.91 5.43 5.96
N ALA A 176 33.89 6.77 5.99
CA ALA A 176 35.05 7.59 5.61
C ALA A 176 36.30 7.27 6.44
N TRP A 177 36.15 7.08 7.76
CA TRP A 177 37.27 6.76 8.65
C TRP A 177 37.87 5.37 8.36
N LEU A 178 37.05 4.39 7.97
CA LEU A 178 37.53 3.06 7.58
C LEU A 178 38.37 3.13 6.32
N VAL A 179 37.90 3.87 5.31
CA VAL A 179 38.62 4.09 4.06
C VAL A 179 39.93 4.83 4.33
N ALA A 180 39.89 5.92 5.10
CA ALA A 180 41.08 6.67 5.50
C ALA A 180 42.10 5.79 6.24
N ALA A 181 41.64 4.93 7.15
CA ALA A 181 42.51 3.99 7.87
C ALA A 181 43.15 2.95 6.93
N GLN A 182 42.44 2.47 5.88
CA GLN A 182 43.03 1.59 4.88
C GLN A 182 44.08 2.31 4.02
N ILE A 183 43.80 3.55 3.59
CA ILE A 183 44.75 4.36 2.83
C ILE A 183 46.02 4.57 3.66
N ALA A 184 45.88 4.95 4.93
CA ALA A 184 47.01 5.17 5.84
C ALA A 184 47.85 3.90 6.10
N ARG A 185 47.22 2.71 6.06
CA ARG A 185 47.90 1.42 6.26
C ARG A 185 48.51 0.82 4.99
N ALA A 186 48.08 1.28 3.82
CA ALA A 186 48.54 0.72 2.55
C ALA A 186 49.99 1.13 2.26
N GLU A 187 50.85 0.16 1.94
CA GLU A 187 52.26 0.42 1.60
C GLU A 187 52.44 0.91 0.14
N ARG A 188 51.50 0.57 -0.75
CA ARG A 188 51.57 0.90 -2.18
C ARG A 188 50.77 2.16 -2.51
N THR A 189 51.44 3.17 -3.05
CA THR A 189 50.81 4.44 -3.47
C THR A 189 49.74 4.24 -4.55
N SER A 190 49.92 3.31 -5.48
CA SER A 190 48.90 2.99 -6.50
C SER A 190 47.60 2.48 -5.88
N PHE A 191 47.68 1.70 -4.80
CA PHE A 191 46.50 1.21 -4.08
C PHE A 191 45.82 2.32 -3.28
N GLN A 192 46.59 3.22 -2.66
CA GLN A 192 46.06 4.40 -1.98
C GLN A 192 45.29 5.31 -2.94
N VAL A 193 45.88 5.62 -4.11
CA VAL A 193 45.26 6.45 -5.14
C VAL A 193 43.99 5.78 -5.66
N LEU A 194 44.03 4.47 -5.97
CA LEU A 194 42.86 3.74 -6.42
C LEU A 194 41.72 3.79 -5.41
N LEU A 195 41.99 3.51 -4.13
CA LEU A 195 40.98 3.49 -3.08
C LEU A 195 40.37 4.88 -2.84
N LEU A 196 41.20 5.92 -2.87
CA LEU A 196 40.77 7.31 -2.75
C LEU A 196 39.88 7.71 -3.94
N LEU A 197 40.28 7.38 -5.17
CA LEU A 197 39.50 7.68 -6.37
C LEU A 197 38.14 6.95 -6.35
N VAL A 198 38.12 5.68 -5.94
CA VAL A 198 36.87 4.92 -5.80
C VAL A 198 35.95 5.60 -4.77
N TYR A 199 36.48 5.96 -3.60
CA TYR A 199 35.69 6.65 -2.57
C TYR A 199 35.15 8.00 -3.03
N LEU A 200 36.00 8.84 -3.63
CA LEU A 200 35.60 10.14 -4.16
C LEU A 200 34.59 10.02 -5.31
N SER A 201 34.74 9.02 -6.17
CA SER A 201 33.79 8.76 -7.26
C SER A 201 32.41 8.34 -6.73
N ALA A 202 32.37 7.45 -5.72
CA ALA A 202 31.13 7.05 -5.07
C ALA A 202 30.46 8.23 -4.35
N LEU A 203 31.26 9.07 -3.67
CA LEU A 203 30.77 10.28 -3.01
C LEU A 203 30.18 11.26 -4.03
N LEU A 204 30.88 11.53 -5.13
CA LEU A 204 30.41 12.41 -6.20
C LEU A 204 29.12 11.89 -6.83
N ALA A 205 29.08 10.60 -7.19
CA ALA A 205 27.88 9.97 -7.74
C ALA A 205 26.70 10.14 -6.79
N LEU A 206 26.91 9.89 -5.49
CA LEU A 206 25.87 10.03 -4.48
C LEU A 206 25.39 11.48 -4.34
N TYR A 207 26.27 12.48 -4.36
CA TYR A 207 25.87 13.89 -4.33
C TYR A 207 25.14 14.35 -5.61
N LEU A 208 25.30 13.65 -6.73
CA LEU A 208 24.58 13.92 -7.97
C LEU A 208 23.21 13.20 -8.05
N VAL A 209 22.95 12.17 -7.21
CA VAL A 209 21.67 11.44 -7.18
C VAL A 209 20.44 12.36 -7.06
N PRO A 210 20.42 13.41 -6.20
CA PRO A 210 19.25 14.28 -6.06
C PRO A 210 18.79 14.94 -7.36
N LEU A 211 19.69 15.13 -8.35
CA LEU A 211 19.33 15.66 -9.67
C LEU A 211 18.43 14.71 -10.48
N ASN A 212 18.43 13.42 -10.13
CA ASN A 212 17.64 12.37 -10.79
C ASN A 212 16.42 11.91 -9.96
N ILE A 213 16.22 12.46 -8.75
CA ILE A 213 15.06 12.11 -7.93
C ILE A 213 13.84 12.88 -8.44
N THR A 214 12.94 12.20 -9.13
CA THR A 214 11.65 12.74 -9.58
C THR A 214 10.53 12.21 -8.70
N SER A 215 9.60 13.07 -8.28
CA SER A 215 8.41 12.62 -7.54
C SER A 215 7.29 12.25 -8.52
N PRO A 216 6.64 11.08 -8.38
CA PRO A 216 5.50 10.70 -9.21
C PRO A 216 4.27 11.56 -8.90
N CYS A 217 4.25 12.21 -7.73
CA CYS A 217 3.17 13.07 -7.28
C CYS A 217 3.25 14.50 -7.85
N LEU A 218 4.42 14.88 -8.37
CA LEU A 218 4.64 16.20 -8.98
C LEU A 218 4.68 16.04 -10.50
N MET A 219 3.50 16.15 -11.12
CA MET A 219 3.36 16.13 -12.56
C MET A 219 2.99 17.52 -13.08
N ASP A 220 3.56 17.89 -14.22
CA ASP A 220 3.10 19.05 -14.98
C ASP A 220 1.63 18.87 -15.36
N ARG A 221 0.88 19.97 -15.31
CA ARG A 221 -0.56 19.95 -15.63
C ARG A 221 -0.86 19.41 -17.03
N SER A 222 0.06 19.59 -17.97
CA SER A 222 -0.06 19.05 -19.34
C SER A 222 0.01 17.52 -19.41
N ASN A 223 0.63 16.88 -18.40
CA ASN A 223 0.86 15.44 -18.35
C ASN A 223 -0.14 14.72 -17.44
N LEU A 224 -1.06 15.45 -16.80
CA LEU A 224 -2.09 14.86 -15.96
C LEU A 224 -3.05 14.03 -16.82
N LYS A 225 -3.22 12.77 -16.43
CA LYS A 225 -4.29 11.92 -16.97
C LYS A 225 -5.66 12.49 -16.56
N PRO A 226 -6.75 12.12 -17.27
CA PRO A 226 -8.09 12.46 -16.83
C PRO A 226 -8.30 12.05 -15.36
N PRO A 227 -9.02 12.86 -14.56
CA PRO A 227 -9.28 12.51 -13.17
C PRO A 227 -10.01 11.17 -13.09
N PRO A 228 -9.75 10.36 -12.05
CA PRO A 228 -10.46 9.10 -11.86
C PRO A 228 -11.95 9.36 -11.71
N THR A 229 -12.75 8.38 -12.09
CA THR A 229 -14.19 8.41 -11.84
C THR A 229 -14.45 8.30 -10.33
N ILE A 230 -15.42 9.08 -9.83
CA ILE A 230 -15.73 9.15 -8.41
C ILE A 230 -17.14 8.57 -8.19
N ILE A 231 -17.25 7.60 -7.27
CA ILE A 231 -18.53 7.04 -6.82
C ILE A 231 -18.76 7.51 -5.39
N GLY A 232 -19.95 8.03 -5.12
CA GLY A 232 -20.34 8.48 -3.78
C GLY A 232 -20.64 7.30 -2.85
N HIS A 233 -19.62 6.79 -2.16
CA HIS A 233 -19.75 5.71 -1.17
C HIS A 233 -20.64 6.12 0.01
N ARG A 234 -21.81 5.48 0.14
CA ARG A 234 -22.91 5.90 1.03
C ARG A 234 -23.34 7.35 0.83
N GLY A 235 -23.19 7.86 -0.38
CA GLY A 235 -23.27 9.28 -0.72
C GLY A 235 -21.96 10.02 -0.46
N ALA A 236 -21.97 11.01 0.42
CA ALA A 236 -20.82 11.80 0.83
C ALA A 236 -20.73 11.85 2.37
N PRO A 237 -20.31 10.73 3.02
CA PRO A 237 -20.39 10.56 4.48
C PRO A 237 -19.51 11.54 5.26
N MET A 238 -18.49 12.15 4.64
CA MET A 238 -17.70 13.22 5.25
C MET A 238 -18.43 14.56 5.30
N LEU A 239 -19.48 14.75 4.49
CA LEU A 239 -20.21 16.02 4.35
C LEU A 239 -21.65 15.96 4.92
N ALA A 240 -22.17 14.76 5.18
CA ALA A 240 -23.53 14.52 5.63
C ALA A 240 -23.67 13.11 6.22
N PRO A 241 -24.72 12.83 7.02
CA PRO A 241 -24.93 11.52 7.64
C PRO A 241 -25.03 10.41 6.58
N GLU A 242 -24.21 9.35 6.70
CA GLU A 242 -24.13 8.27 5.71
C GLU A 242 -25.49 7.63 5.38
N ASN A 243 -25.67 7.14 4.14
CA ASN A 243 -26.90 6.45 3.70
C ASN A 243 -28.21 7.26 3.88
N THR A 244 -28.13 8.60 3.91
CA THR A 244 -29.29 9.50 3.91
C THR A 244 -29.45 10.24 2.60
N LEU A 245 -30.66 10.72 2.29
CA LEU A 245 -30.90 11.55 1.10
C LEU A 245 -29.98 12.78 1.06
N MET A 246 -29.73 13.45 2.18
CA MET A 246 -28.78 14.56 2.23
C MET A 246 -27.38 14.14 1.77
N SER A 247 -26.90 12.97 2.21
CA SER A 247 -25.59 12.45 1.82
C SER A 247 -25.50 12.21 0.32
N PHE A 248 -26.53 11.63 -0.29
CA PHE A 248 -26.56 11.46 -1.75
C PHE A 248 -26.63 12.81 -2.47
N HIS A 249 -27.44 13.76 -2.01
CA HIS A 249 -27.45 15.11 -2.58
C HIS A 249 -26.09 15.81 -2.49
N LYS A 250 -25.36 15.66 -1.38
CA LYS A 250 -23.99 16.18 -1.25
C LYS A 250 -23.03 15.50 -2.21
N ALA A 251 -23.16 14.20 -2.46
CA ALA A 251 -22.37 13.48 -3.46
C ALA A 251 -22.63 14.01 -4.88
N LEU A 252 -23.90 14.27 -5.24
CA LEU A 252 -24.26 14.85 -6.54
C LEU A 252 -23.58 16.21 -6.77
N GLN A 253 -23.42 17.01 -5.72
CA GLN A 253 -22.70 18.30 -5.81
C GLN A 253 -21.22 18.14 -6.14
N GLN A 254 -20.63 16.96 -5.90
CA GLN A 254 -19.23 16.63 -6.20
C GLN A 254 -19.04 15.98 -7.59
N ARG A 255 -20.07 15.98 -8.46
CA ARG A 255 -20.01 15.45 -9.83
C ARG A 255 -19.59 13.97 -9.90
N VAL A 256 -20.11 13.16 -8.97
CA VAL A 256 -19.92 11.70 -8.98
C VAL A 256 -20.57 11.06 -10.22
N VAL A 257 -19.99 9.96 -10.71
CA VAL A 257 -20.53 9.17 -11.83
C VAL A 257 -21.53 8.12 -11.39
N GLY A 258 -21.62 7.88 -10.08
CA GLY A 258 -22.55 6.93 -9.49
C GLY A 258 -22.65 7.12 -7.99
N LEU A 259 -23.65 6.47 -7.40
CA LEU A 259 -23.88 6.43 -5.96
C LEU A 259 -23.71 5.00 -5.49
N GLU A 260 -23.14 4.81 -4.31
CA GLU A 260 -23.10 3.52 -3.64
C GLU A 260 -23.92 3.56 -2.35
N ALA A 261 -24.65 2.48 -2.05
CA ALA A 261 -25.43 2.36 -0.83
C ALA A 261 -25.44 0.94 -0.28
N ASP A 262 -25.47 0.80 1.04
CA ASP A 262 -25.66 -0.50 1.70
C ASP A 262 -27.16 -0.77 1.87
N VAL A 263 -27.65 -1.89 1.32
CA VAL A 263 -29.06 -2.24 1.33
C VAL A 263 -29.30 -3.45 2.22
N THR A 264 -30.36 -3.38 3.01
CA THR A 264 -30.96 -4.54 3.68
C THR A 264 -32.48 -4.50 3.49
N VAL A 265 -33.20 -5.49 4.01
CA VAL A 265 -34.66 -5.61 3.85
C VAL A 265 -35.30 -5.64 5.22
N SER A 266 -36.35 -4.84 5.42
CA SER A 266 -37.12 -4.79 6.66
C SER A 266 -37.97 -6.06 6.86
N LEU A 267 -38.54 -6.21 8.06
CA LEU A 267 -39.36 -7.37 8.42
C LEU A 267 -40.60 -7.50 7.53
N ASP A 268 -41.14 -6.39 7.06
CA ASP A 268 -42.28 -6.29 6.13
C ASP A 268 -41.87 -6.22 4.65
N GLY A 269 -40.59 -6.46 4.33
CA GLY A 269 -40.13 -6.67 2.96
C GLY A 269 -39.72 -5.41 2.19
N VAL A 270 -39.55 -4.26 2.85
CA VAL A 270 -39.14 -2.99 2.22
C VAL A 270 -37.61 -2.89 2.21
N PRO A 271 -36.96 -2.74 1.04
CA PRO A 271 -35.52 -2.49 0.99
C PRO A 271 -35.16 -1.09 1.48
N PHE A 272 -34.26 -1.01 2.46
CA PHE A 272 -33.81 0.24 3.06
C PHE A 272 -32.29 0.28 3.23
N LEU A 273 -31.77 1.49 3.46
CA LEU A 273 -30.34 1.71 3.54
C LEU A 273 -29.82 1.60 4.96
N MET A 274 -28.92 0.65 5.18
CA MET A 274 -28.25 0.45 6.46
C MET A 274 -27.01 -0.43 6.31
N ARG A 275 -25.85 0.15 6.64
CA ARG A 275 -24.57 -0.57 6.66
C ARG A 275 -24.51 -1.58 7.80
N ASP A 276 -24.88 -1.12 8.99
CA ASP A 276 -24.62 -1.85 10.23
C ASP A 276 -25.65 -2.95 10.46
N ARG A 277 -25.27 -3.94 11.27
CA ARG A 277 -26.19 -4.99 11.71
C ARG A 277 -27.34 -4.44 12.56
N THR A 278 -27.04 -3.48 13.42
CA THR A 278 -28.00 -2.85 14.35
C THR A 278 -28.18 -1.38 14.01
N LEU A 279 -29.22 -0.76 14.54
CA LEU A 279 -29.56 0.65 14.27
C LEU A 279 -28.84 1.64 15.22
N ARG A 280 -28.05 1.15 16.20
CA ARG A 280 -27.58 1.95 17.34
C ARG A 280 -26.62 3.08 17.00
N ARG A 281 -25.72 2.86 16.04
CA ARG A 281 -24.66 3.84 15.73
C ARG A 281 -25.22 5.04 14.97
N THR A 282 -26.10 4.78 14.01
CA THR A 282 -26.53 5.77 13.02
C THR A 282 -27.97 6.23 13.18
N THR A 283 -28.64 5.84 14.27
CA THR A 283 -30.01 6.28 14.57
C THR A 283 -30.24 6.53 16.06
N ASP A 284 -31.42 7.03 16.42
CA ASP A 284 -31.91 7.17 17.79
C ASP A 284 -32.74 5.97 18.30
N VAL A 285 -32.52 4.77 17.76
CA VAL A 285 -33.22 3.53 18.17
C VAL A 285 -33.17 3.27 19.68
N SER A 286 -32.07 3.62 20.36
CA SER A 286 -31.95 3.43 21.81
C SER A 286 -32.91 4.29 22.62
N ALA A 287 -33.40 5.39 22.04
CA ALA A 287 -34.39 6.27 22.68
C ALA A 287 -35.83 5.84 22.36
N LEU A 288 -36.13 5.43 21.12
CA LEU A 288 -37.49 5.04 20.72
C LEU A 288 -37.82 3.58 21.04
N PHE A 289 -36.85 2.68 20.90
CA PHE A 289 -37.00 1.22 21.07
C PHE A 289 -35.85 0.64 21.92
N PRO A 290 -35.73 1.02 23.20
CA PRO A 290 -34.59 0.66 24.05
C PRO A 290 -34.37 -0.86 24.19
N GLU A 291 -35.45 -1.63 24.30
CA GLU A 291 -35.40 -3.10 24.43
C GLU A 291 -34.93 -3.81 23.15
N ARG A 292 -35.12 -3.17 22.00
CA ARG A 292 -34.84 -3.74 20.67
C ARG A 292 -33.57 -3.22 20.05
N GLN A 293 -32.84 -2.34 20.72
CA GLN A 293 -31.68 -1.64 20.15
C GLN A 293 -30.57 -2.59 19.66
N PHE A 294 -30.46 -3.79 20.23
CA PHE A 294 -29.46 -4.80 19.85
C PHE A 294 -29.97 -5.80 18.79
N GLU A 295 -31.23 -5.71 18.40
CA GLU A 295 -31.79 -6.53 17.33
C GLU A 295 -31.18 -6.18 15.97
N ASP A 296 -31.22 -7.14 15.04
CA ASP A 296 -30.84 -6.88 13.66
C ASP A 296 -31.81 -5.87 13.04
N ALA A 297 -31.28 -4.90 12.28
CA ALA A 297 -32.08 -3.87 11.63
C ALA A 297 -33.16 -4.47 10.70
N SER A 298 -32.92 -5.65 10.14
CA SER A 298 -33.89 -6.36 9.30
C SER A 298 -35.12 -6.89 10.06
N LEU A 299 -35.11 -6.88 11.40
CA LEU A 299 -36.23 -7.34 12.23
C LEU A 299 -37.20 -6.20 12.60
N PHE A 300 -36.96 -4.98 12.10
CA PHE A 300 -37.87 -3.85 12.25
C PHE A 300 -38.77 -3.73 11.03
N ASN A 301 -40.03 -3.32 11.24
CA ASN A 301 -40.93 -2.94 10.14
C ASN A 301 -40.52 -1.59 9.56
N TRP A 302 -40.89 -1.32 8.31
CA TRP A 302 -40.57 -0.06 7.64
C TRP A 302 -41.11 1.17 8.37
N THR A 303 -42.32 1.09 8.95
CA THR A 303 -42.91 2.20 9.71
C THR A 303 -42.03 2.59 10.91
N ASP A 304 -41.50 1.61 11.64
CA ASP A 304 -40.61 1.85 12.79
C ASP A 304 -39.28 2.44 12.31
N LEU A 305 -38.70 1.88 11.25
CA LEU A 305 -37.45 2.35 10.65
C LEU A 305 -37.57 3.81 10.17
N ARG A 306 -38.69 4.16 9.54
CA ARG A 306 -38.93 5.51 9.00
C ARG A 306 -39.12 6.55 10.10
N ALA A 307 -39.58 6.14 11.28
CA ALA A 307 -39.75 7.03 12.43
C ALA A 307 -38.42 7.42 13.09
N LEU A 308 -37.36 6.64 12.88
CA LEU A 308 -36.04 6.90 13.47
C LEU A 308 -35.34 8.09 12.81
N ASN A 309 -34.69 8.90 13.63
CA ASN A 309 -33.78 9.94 13.17
C ASN A 309 -32.42 9.31 12.81
N ALA A 310 -32.01 9.45 11.54
CA ALA A 310 -30.76 8.90 11.02
C ALA A 310 -29.64 9.96 10.87
N GLY A 311 -29.80 11.12 11.52
CA GLY A 311 -29.00 12.30 11.23
C GLY A 311 -28.29 12.95 12.42
N ARG A 312 -28.93 12.97 13.60
CA ARG A 312 -28.41 13.64 14.81
C ARG A 312 -27.10 13.05 15.31
N TRP A 313 -26.92 11.74 15.17
CA TRP A 313 -25.68 11.06 15.56
C TRP A 313 -24.46 11.69 14.88
N PHE A 314 -24.57 12.05 13.60
CA PHE A 314 -23.48 12.64 12.82
C PHE A 314 -23.01 13.97 13.42
N LEU A 315 -23.95 14.81 13.86
CA LEU A 315 -23.64 16.10 14.49
C LEU A 315 -23.05 15.94 15.89
N LYS A 316 -23.51 14.91 16.62
CA LYS A 316 -23.10 14.64 18.00
C LYS A 316 -21.71 14.00 18.06
N ASP A 317 -21.49 13.00 17.24
CA ASP A 317 -20.31 12.15 17.29
C ASP A 317 -19.18 12.68 16.39
N ASP A 318 -19.50 13.56 15.42
CA ASP A 318 -18.58 14.19 14.46
C ASP A 318 -17.49 13.24 13.94
N PRO A 319 -17.88 12.13 13.28
CA PRO A 319 -16.97 11.02 12.98
C PRO A 319 -15.81 11.38 12.05
N TYR A 320 -15.88 12.54 11.38
CA TYR A 320 -14.89 13.02 10.42
C TYR A 320 -14.31 14.39 10.78
N TRP A 321 -14.63 14.95 11.94
CA TRP A 321 -14.23 16.31 12.35
C TRP A 321 -14.64 17.40 11.35
N THR A 322 -15.80 17.25 10.71
CA THR A 322 -16.29 18.16 9.66
C THR A 322 -17.48 19.02 10.10
N VAL A 323 -18.10 18.71 11.25
CA VAL A 323 -19.29 19.43 11.72
C VAL A 323 -19.01 20.91 11.98
N GLN A 324 -17.82 21.26 12.47
CA GLN A 324 -17.45 22.66 12.73
C GLN A 324 -17.36 23.52 11.46
N ALA A 325 -17.01 22.91 10.31
CA ALA A 325 -16.94 23.59 9.03
C ALA A 325 -18.31 23.64 8.31
N MET A 326 -19.34 23.01 8.88
CA MET A 326 -20.67 22.91 8.29
C MET A 326 -21.45 24.22 8.48
N SER A 327 -22.17 24.64 7.44
CA SER A 327 -23.08 25.79 7.57
C SER A 327 -24.23 25.47 8.52
N SER A 328 -24.79 26.46 9.21
CA SER A 328 -25.92 26.25 10.13
C SER A 328 -27.14 25.63 9.42
N ARG A 329 -27.35 25.94 8.14
CA ARG A 329 -28.41 25.34 7.32
C ARG A 329 -28.17 23.86 7.05
N ASP A 330 -26.94 23.49 6.70
CA ASP A 330 -26.55 22.10 6.49
C ASP A 330 -26.63 21.31 7.80
N ALA A 331 -26.25 21.90 8.94
CA ALA A 331 -26.35 21.26 10.24
C ALA A 331 -27.81 20.94 10.60
N ILE A 332 -28.73 21.89 10.40
CA ILE A 332 -30.17 21.64 10.62
C ILE A 332 -30.68 20.52 9.68
N ARG A 333 -30.28 20.54 8.41
CA ARG A 333 -30.68 19.50 7.44
C ARG A 333 -30.10 18.13 7.82
N ALA A 334 -28.84 18.08 8.25
CA ALA A 334 -28.19 16.87 8.71
C ALA A 334 -28.89 16.29 9.94
N GLY A 335 -29.28 17.13 10.90
CA GLY A 335 -30.02 16.70 12.09
C GLY A 335 -31.45 16.21 11.80
N ASN A 336 -32.01 16.53 10.63
CA ASN A 336 -33.37 16.18 10.22
C ASN A 336 -33.40 15.15 9.09
N GLN A 337 -32.58 14.10 9.20
CA GLN A 337 -32.62 12.94 8.30
C GLN A 337 -33.35 11.76 8.95
N THR A 338 -33.99 10.93 8.12
CA THR A 338 -34.61 9.66 8.49
C THR A 338 -33.93 8.51 7.76
N VAL A 339 -34.23 7.27 8.15
CA VAL A 339 -33.80 6.08 7.37
C VAL A 339 -34.36 6.18 5.94
N CYS A 340 -33.48 5.98 4.97
CA CYS A 340 -33.79 6.10 3.54
C CYS A 340 -34.20 4.73 2.96
N SER A 341 -35.20 4.70 2.09
CA SER A 341 -35.49 3.50 1.30
C SER A 341 -34.57 3.40 0.09
N LEU A 342 -34.39 2.18 -0.45
CA LEU A 342 -33.68 2.02 -1.71
C LEU A 342 -34.40 2.74 -2.85
N GLU A 343 -35.73 2.72 -2.84
CA GLU A 343 -36.55 3.39 -3.85
C GLU A 343 -36.27 4.90 -3.92
N GLU A 344 -36.11 5.56 -2.78
CA GLU A 344 -35.78 6.99 -2.72
C GLU A 344 -34.46 7.31 -3.42
N VAL A 345 -33.42 6.48 -3.22
CA VAL A 345 -32.13 6.65 -3.88
C VAL A 345 -32.20 6.32 -5.37
N LEU A 346 -32.93 5.27 -5.75
CA LEU A 346 -33.11 4.92 -7.16
C LEU A 346 -33.86 6.02 -7.92
N ARG A 347 -34.89 6.62 -7.31
CA ARG A 347 -35.59 7.79 -7.89
C ARG A 347 -34.66 8.99 -8.02
N LEU A 348 -33.84 9.27 -7.00
CA LEU A 348 -32.85 10.34 -7.06
C LEU A 348 -31.83 10.06 -8.18
N ALA A 349 -31.26 8.86 -8.26
CA ALA A 349 -30.30 8.51 -9.29
C ALA A 349 -30.90 8.57 -10.71
N ALA A 350 -32.15 8.13 -10.88
CA ALA A 350 -32.87 8.22 -12.15
C ALA A 350 -33.06 9.67 -12.62
N GLN A 351 -33.33 10.61 -11.70
CA GLN A 351 -33.45 12.04 -12.03
C GLN A 351 -32.15 12.63 -12.59
N PHE A 352 -31.00 12.13 -12.14
CA PHE A 352 -29.67 12.61 -12.55
C PHE A 352 -28.99 11.68 -13.57
N ASN A 353 -29.67 10.63 -14.04
CA ASN A 353 -29.15 9.60 -14.95
C ASN A 353 -27.82 8.97 -14.45
N LEU A 354 -27.78 8.59 -13.17
CA LEU A 354 -26.60 7.98 -12.54
C LEU A 354 -26.80 6.50 -12.25
N SER A 355 -25.71 5.75 -12.28
CA SER A 355 -25.67 4.36 -11.84
C SER A 355 -25.69 4.28 -10.31
N VAL A 356 -26.41 3.30 -9.78
CA VAL A 356 -26.40 2.95 -8.35
C VAL A 356 -25.73 1.59 -8.19
N LEU A 357 -24.62 1.58 -7.46
CA LEU A 357 -24.03 0.36 -6.92
C LEU A 357 -24.66 0.11 -5.55
N PHE A 358 -25.02 -1.12 -5.22
CA PHE A 358 -25.47 -1.40 -3.87
C PHE A 358 -24.94 -2.72 -3.33
N SER A 359 -24.60 -2.69 -2.05
CA SER A 359 -24.12 -3.85 -1.30
C SER A 359 -25.31 -4.46 -0.55
N LEU A 360 -25.76 -5.65 -0.95
CA LEU A 360 -26.89 -6.31 -0.32
C LEU A 360 -26.45 -7.13 0.91
N ARG A 361 -26.87 -6.70 2.10
CA ARG A 361 -26.72 -7.45 3.35
C ARG A 361 -27.91 -8.39 3.55
N ARG A 362 -27.62 -9.69 3.61
CA ARG A 362 -28.63 -10.72 3.89
C ARG A 362 -29.11 -10.64 5.35
N PRO A 363 -30.42 -10.71 5.61
CA PRO A 363 -30.97 -10.89 6.94
C PRO A 363 -30.43 -12.16 7.63
N PRO A 364 -30.41 -12.22 8.98
CA PRO A 364 -30.05 -13.43 9.71
C PRO A 364 -31.01 -14.58 9.38
N PRO A 365 -30.53 -15.84 9.42
CA PRO A 365 -31.38 -17.00 9.18
C PRO A 365 -32.46 -17.13 10.27
N GLY A 366 -33.72 -17.08 9.84
CA GLY A 366 -34.93 -17.21 10.66
C GLY A 366 -36.13 -17.53 9.77
N PRO A 367 -37.32 -17.82 10.31
CA PRO A 367 -38.51 -18.08 9.48
C PRO A 367 -38.73 -16.89 8.54
N PRO A 368 -39.00 -17.14 7.24
CA PRO A 368 -39.10 -16.09 6.24
C PRO A 368 -40.17 -15.07 6.65
N PRO A 369 -40.01 -13.78 6.28
CA PRO A 369 -41.08 -12.81 6.40
C PRO A 369 -42.37 -13.41 5.85
N LEU A 370 -43.44 -13.41 6.64
CA LEU A 370 -44.76 -13.78 6.16
C LEU A 370 -45.06 -12.89 4.95
N ARG A 371 -45.03 -13.49 3.75
CA ARG A 371 -45.64 -12.92 2.54
C ARG A 371 -47.13 -12.71 2.84
N GLN A 372 -47.49 -11.59 3.46
CA GLN A 372 -48.81 -11.00 3.27
C GLN A 372 -48.75 -10.22 1.95
N LEU A 373 -48.51 -10.94 0.85
CA LEU A 373 -49.00 -10.51 -0.45
C LEU A 373 -50.52 -10.59 -0.32
N GLY A 374 -51.12 -9.42 -0.05
CA GLY A 374 -52.55 -9.24 0.04
C GLY A 374 -53.26 -9.92 -1.12
N GLN A 375 -54.43 -10.46 -0.78
CA GLN A 375 -55.48 -10.87 -1.69
C GLN A 375 -55.54 -9.93 -2.89
N ARG A 376 -55.24 -10.44 -4.08
CA ARG A 376 -55.55 -9.73 -5.33
C ARG A 376 -57.07 -9.57 -5.39
N HIS A 377 -57.55 -8.34 -5.47
CA HIS A 377 -58.88 -8.07 -6.02
C HIS A 377 -58.93 -8.58 -7.48
N PRO A 378 -59.99 -9.29 -7.89
CA PRO A 378 -60.16 -9.72 -9.27
C PRO A 378 -60.62 -8.50 -10.09
N GLY A 379 -59.69 -7.71 -10.61
CA GLY A 379 -60.03 -6.49 -11.34
C GLY A 379 -58.99 -5.99 -12.34
N ASP A 380 -57.69 -6.07 -12.04
CA ASP A 380 -56.69 -5.43 -12.89
C ASP A 380 -55.89 -6.43 -13.72
N ARG A 381 -56.41 -6.75 -14.91
CA ARG A 381 -55.61 -7.23 -16.03
C ARG A 381 -55.08 -6.01 -16.80
N ALA A 382 -53.85 -5.60 -16.52
CA ALA A 382 -53.08 -4.80 -17.47
C ALA A 382 -52.06 -5.71 -18.18
N ALA A 383 -52.17 -5.73 -19.50
CA ALA A 383 -51.46 -6.63 -20.39
C ALA A 383 -49.93 -6.42 -20.37
N VAL A 384 -49.20 -7.48 -20.03
CA VAL A 384 -47.80 -7.63 -20.45
C VAL A 384 -47.84 -8.27 -21.82
N ARG A 385 -47.34 -7.56 -22.84
CA ARG A 385 -47.11 -8.12 -24.18
C ARG A 385 -45.94 -9.10 -24.09
N ASP A 386 -46.21 -10.35 -24.44
CA ASP A 386 -45.17 -11.32 -24.77
C ASP A 386 -44.42 -10.88 -26.03
N THR A 387 -43.10 -10.83 -25.95
CA THR A 387 -42.20 -10.93 -27.12
C THR A 387 -41.46 -12.27 -27.05
N PRO A 388 -41.43 -13.08 -28.12
CA PRO A 388 -40.83 -14.40 -28.10
C PRO A 388 -39.31 -14.36 -28.38
N GLY A 389 -38.57 -15.22 -27.67
CA GLY A 389 -37.34 -15.85 -28.18
C GLY A 389 -36.02 -15.16 -27.84
N ALA A 390 -35.38 -15.61 -26.77
CA ALA A 390 -33.92 -15.68 -26.68
C ALA A 390 -33.57 -16.98 -25.95
N GLY A 391 -32.87 -17.87 -26.65
CA GLY A 391 -32.54 -19.22 -26.21
C GLY A 391 -31.56 -19.27 -25.04
N ASP A 392 -31.45 -20.48 -24.49
CA ASP A 392 -30.51 -20.88 -23.45
C ASP A 392 -29.12 -20.28 -23.65
N VAL A 393 -28.65 -19.56 -22.62
CA VAL A 393 -27.26 -19.11 -22.53
C VAL A 393 -26.47 -20.14 -21.73
N ASP A 394 -25.50 -20.76 -22.43
CA ASP A 394 -24.48 -21.68 -21.92
C ASP A 394 -23.72 -21.06 -20.72
N PRO A 395 -23.61 -21.75 -19.56
CA PRO A 395 -22.94 -21.23 -18.36
C PRO A 395 -21.40 -21.12 -18.47
N ARG A 396 -20.80 -21.25 -19.65
CA ARG A 396 -19.33 -21.17 -19.84
C ARG A 396 -18.76 -19.81 -20.25
N LEU A 397 -19.56 -18.74 -20.29
CA LEU A 397 -19.10 -17.39 -20.67
C LEU A 397 -18.93 -16.40 -19.49
N ALA A 398 -19.07 -16.84 -18.25
CA ALA A 398 -18.88 -16.01 -17.05
C ALA A 398 -17.47 -16.12 -16.41
N GLN A 399 -16.44 -16.42 -17.19
CA GLN A 399 -15.04 -16.36 -16.76
C GLN A 399 -14.18 -15.77 -17.88
N GLY A 400 -13.88 -14.48 -17.80
CA GLY A 400 -13.08 -13.82 -18.82
C GLY A 400 -13.01 -12.30 -18.67
N CYS A 401 -12.55 -11.81 -17.53
CA CYS A 401 -12.04 -10.44 -17.41
C CYS A 401 -10.88 -10.44 -16.41
N GLY A 402 -9.75 -10.96 -16.86
CA GLY A 402 -8.45 -10.84 -16.22
C GLY A 402 -7.39 -10.55 -17.28
N SER A 403 -6.67 -9.45 -17.08
CA SER A 403 -5.36 -9.11 -17.67
C SER A 403 -5.21 -9.08 -19.20
N GLY A 404 -4.99 -7.88 -19.74
CA GLY A 404 -4.40 -7.71 -21.08
C GLY A 404 -4.49 -6.29 -21.64
N CYS A 405 -3.67 -5.37 -21.15
CA CYS A 405 -3.39 -4.11 -21.85
C CYS A 405 -1.90 -3.81 -21.76
N GLY A 406 -1.14 -4.28 -22.76
CA GLY A 406 0.18 -3.75 -23.11
C GLY A 406 0.06 -2.73 -24.25
N PRO A 407 1.07 -1.87 -24.46
CA PRO A 407 0.93 -0.64 -25.25
C PRO A 407 1.11 -0.88 -26.75
N GLY A 408 0.24 -0.29 -27.56
CA GLY A 408 0.34 -0.21 -29.02
C GLY A 408 0.02 1.19 -29.51
N THR A 409 0.97 1.77 -30.23
CA THR A 409 1.06 3.11 -30.86
C THR A 409 -0.17 3.47 -31.74
N PRO A 410 -0.42 4.76 -32.03
CA PRO A 410 -1.69 5.22 -32.58
C PRO A 410 -1.75 5.04 -34.10
N ALA A 411 -2.84 4.46 -34.58
CA ALA A 411 -3.20 4.48 -35.99
C ALA A 411 -3.96 5.77 -36.31
N ASP A 412 -3.34 6.53 -37.20
CA ASP A 412 -3.86 7.66 -37.95
C ASP A 412 -5.11 7.26 -38.76
N LEU A 413 -6.24 7.89 -38.48
CA LEU A 413 -7.38 7.93 -39.40
C LEU A 413 -8.01 9.32 -39.36
N GLY A 414 -7.64 10.11 -40.36
CA GLY A 414 -8.33 11.33 -40.75
C GLY A 414 -9.79 11.06 -41.12
N GLY A 415 -10.64 12.03 -40.81
CA GLY A 415 -12.06 12.03 -41.12
C GLY A 415 -12.67 13.36 -40.71
N GLU A 416 -12.56 14.35 -41.61
CA GLU A 416 -13.18 15.65 -41.51
C GLU A 416 -14.69 15.57 -41.19
N ALA A 417 -15.13 16.33 -40.20
CA ALA A 417 -16.47 16.91 -40.19
C ALA A 417 -16.46 18.26 -39.46
N SER A 418 -16.43 19.31 -40.27
CA SER A 418 -16.60 20.71 -39.87
C SER A 418 -17.89 20.95 -39.06
N ARG A 419 -17.78 21.60 -37.91
CA ARG A 419 -18.75 22.63 -37.49
C ARG A 419 -18.08 23.76 -36.72
N LYS A 420 -18.20 24.96 -37.30
CA LYS A 420 -17.63 26.25 -36.88
C LYS A 420 -18.26 26.81 -35.59
N ARG A 421 -17.38 27.37 -34.74
CA ARG A 421 -17.41 28.60 -33.88
C ARG A 421 -18.67 28.87 -33.01
N ALA A 422 -18.55 29.41 -31.79
CA ALA A 422 -17.84 30.63 -31.40
C ALA A 422 -17.48 30.70 -29.89
N PRO A 423 -16.58 31.62 -29.46
CA PRO A 423 -15.95 31.62 -28.14
C PRO A 423 -16.66 32.52 -27.12
N GLY A 424 -16.60 32.13 -25.85
CA GLY A 424 -16.99 32.96 -24.71
C GLY A 424 -15.88 32.94 -23.67
N GLU A 425 -14.93 33.87 -23.79
CA GLU A 425 -14.01 34.25 -22.73
C GLU A 425 -14.81 34.69 -21.49
N ARG A 426 -14.47 34.12 -20.33
CA ARG A 426 -14.78 34.77 -19.06
C ARG A 426 -13.64 34.55 -18.07
N ASN A 427 -12.81 35.58 -17.98
CA ASN A 427 -11.89 35.85 -16.88
C ASN A 427 -12.53 35.52 -15.52
N ARG A 428 -11.86 34.67 -14.73
CA ARG A 428 -11.98 34.70 -13.28
C ARG A 428 -10.59 34.61 -12.65
N THR A 429 -10.16 35.80 -12.25
CA THR A 429 -9.24 36.14 -11.17
C THR A 429 -9.12 35.07 -10.08
N ALA A 430 -7.89 34.64 -9.82
CA ALA A 430 -7.48 33.98 -8.59
C ALA A 430 -7.58 34.95 -7.39
N PRO A 431 -7.96 34.49 -6.19
CA PRO A 431 -7.72 35.26 -4.98
C PRO A 431 -6.29 35.02 -4.47
N SER A 432 -5.65 36.15 -4.16
CA SER A 432 -4.28 36.32 -3.69
C SER A 432 -3.95 35.57 -2.39
N ALA A 433 -2.66 35.28 -2.27
CA ALA A 433 -1.98 34.76 -1.10
C ALA A 433 -2.28 35.53 0.19
N LEU A 434 -2.52 34.79 1.28
CA LEU A 434 -2.45 35.30 2.65
C LEU A 434 -0.99 35.58 3.01
N GLN A 435 -0.69 36.82 3.38
CA GLN A 435 0.47 37.18 4.20
C GLN A 435 0.19 36.92 5.69
N PRO A 436 1.22 36.65 6.50
CA PRO A 436 1.06 36.33 7.92
C PRO A 436 0.86 37.61 8.76
N GLY A 437 -0.10 37.55 9.67
CA GLY A 437 -0.45 38.62 10.62
C GLY A 437 0.62 38.84 11.67
N GLN A 438 0.94 40.12 11.89
CA GLN A 438 1.79 40.62 12.98
C GLN A 438 1.06 40.56 14.33
N HIS A 439 1.82 40.17 15.35
CA HIS A 439 1.53 40.35 16.76
C HIS A 439 1.36 41.84 17.12
N SER A 440 0.31 42.17 17.87
CA SER A 440 0.32 43.26 18.85
C SER A 440 -0.56 42.87 20.04
N GLY A 441 0.06 42.71 21.20
CA GLY A 441 -0.65 42.67 22.47
C GLY A 441 -1.07 44.08 22.89
N ASN A 442 -2.17 44.16 23.63
CA ASN A 442 -2.27 44.92 24.87
C ASN A 442 -3.64 44.67 25.53
N THR A 443 -3.57 44.60 26.86
CA THR A 443 -4.62 44.57 27.91
C THR A 443 -5.52 43.36 28.01
#